data_AF-A0AAU9Q9Q8-F1
#
_entry.id   AF-A0AAU9Q9Q8-F1
#
_cell.length_a   1.000
_cell.length_b   1.000
_cell.length_c   1.000
_cell.angle_alpha   90.00
_cell.angle_beta   90.00
_cell.angle_gamma   90.00
#
_symmetry.space_group_name_H-M   'P 1'
#
loop_
_entity.id
_entity.type
_entity.pdbx_description
1 polymer ?
#
loop_
_entity_poly.entity_id
_entity_poly.type
_entity_poly.pdbx_seq_one_letter_code
_entity_poly.pdbx_strand_id
1 'polypeptide(L)'
;MDLEIAMPSTHKPQVLPSFDEMVKMAERDPEAFEQFRHDMAKEMIEGASEQMQPRLWAQQSHIDRVIHNCKNPNHTNVALMNELQKQVVKFREALQGESAPTQKADVVELRAFKGRDDFY
;
A
#
# COMPACT_ATOMS: atom_id res chain seq x y z
N MET A 1 -21.51 29.75 6.88
CA MET A 1 -20.19 29.76 6.21
C MET A 1 -19.80 28.31 6.05
N ASP A 2 -20.32 27.69 5.00
CA ASP A 2 -20.02 26.32 4.64
C ASP A 2 -18.64 26.33 3.96
N LEU A 3 -17.61 25.88 4.68
CA LEU A 3 -16.36 25.51 4.04
C LEU A 3 -16.59 24.18 3.32
N GLU A 4 -17.08 24.29 2.09
CA GLU A 4 -17.01 23.23 1.11
C GLU A 4 -15.52 23.04 0.79
N ILE A 5 -14.84 22.15 1.52
CA ILE A 5 -13.51 21.66 1.16
C ILE A 5 -13.71 20.77 -0.07
N ALA A 6 -13.95 21.40 -1.21
CA ALA A 6 -13.86 20.76 -2.51
C ALA A 6 -12.38 20.44 -2.72
N MET A 7 -11.95 19.25 -2.31
CA MET A 7 -10.73 18.67 -2.84
C MET A 7 -10.97 18.45 -4.34
N PRO A 8 -10.25 19.14 -5.25
CA PRO A 8 -10.33 18.83 -6.66
C PRO A 8 -9.74 17.42 -6.85
N SER A 9 -10.61 16.43 -6.89
CA SER A 9 -10.27 15.08 -7.33
C SER A 9 -10.01 15.16 -8.84
N THR A 10 -8.76 15.32 -9.24
CA THR A 10 -8.28 15.17 -10.63
C THR A 10 -8.23 13.70 -11.07
N HIS A 11 -8.88 12.79 -10.34
CA HIS A 11 -8.85 11.36 -10.60
C HIS A 11 -9.51 11.06 -11.95
N LYS A 12 -8.71 10.59 -12.91
CA LYS A 12 -9.24 9.95 -14.11
C LYS A 12 -9.98 8.68 -13.67
N PRO A 13 -11.17 8.38 -14.22
CA PRO A 13 -11.84 7.13 -13.92
C PRO A 13 -10.93 5.98 -14.34
N GLN A 14 -10.47 5.19 -13.36
CA GLN A 14 -9.73 3.97 -13.61
C GLN A 14 -10.73 2.92 -14.11
N VAL A 15 -10.75 2.69 -15.43
CA VAL A 15 -11.59 1.68 -16.05
C VAL A 15 -10.79 0.38 -16.07
N LEU A 16 -11.19 -0.57 -15.23
CA LEU A 16 -10.67 -1.93 -15.30
C LEU A 16 -11.11 -2.59 -16.61
N PRO A 17 -10.23 -3.37 -17.27
CA PRO A 17 -10.63 -4.28 -18.33
C PRO A 17 -11.70 -5.24 -17.83
N SER A 18 -12.45 -5.84 -18.76
CA SER A 18 -13.41 -6.89 -18.39
C SER A 18 -12.70 -8.08 -17.72
N PHE A 19 -13.45 -8.87 -16.95
CA PHE A 19 -12.90 -10.07 -16.32
C PHE A 19 -12.26 -11.01 -17.34
N ASP A 20 -12.93 -11.26 -18.47
CA ASP A 20 -12.41 -12.13 -19.53
C ASP A 20 -11.11 -11.60 -20.13
N GLU A 21 -10.96 -10.27 -20.25
CA GLU A 21 -9.71 -9.66 -20.71
C GLU A 21 -8.59 -9.81 -19.69
N MET A 22 -8.88 -9.61 -18.40
CA MET A 22 -7.89 -9.82 -17.34
C MET A 22 -7.43 -11.28 -17.25
N VAL A 23 -8.36 -12.25 -17.41
CA VAL A 23 -8.00 -13.68 -17.47
C VAL A 23 -7.08 -13.94 -18.67
N LYS A 24 -7.42 -13.42 -19.85
CA LYS A 24 -6.56 -13.56 -21.05
C LYS A 24 -5.17 -12.96 -20.84
N MET A 25 -5.06 -11.82 -20.17
CA MET A 25 -3.77 -11.21 -19.85
C MET A 25 -2.96 -12.12 -18.92
N ALA A 26 -3.57 -12.59 -17.83
CA ALA A 26 -2.91 -13.45 -16.86
C ALA A 26 -2.49 -14.82 -17.44
N GLU A 27 -3.28 -15.41 -18.33
CA GLU A 27 -2.97 -16.70 -18.98
C GLU A 27 -1.86 -16.58 -20.02
N ARG A 28 -1.86 -15.47 -20.79
CA ARG A 28 -0.90 -15.26 -21.87
C ARG A 28 0.46 -14.80 -21.35
N ASP A 29 0.45 -13.85 -20.42
CA ASP A 29 1.65 -13.21 -19.90
C ASP A 29 1.41 -12.71 -18.47
N PRO A 30 1.69 -13.57 -17.46
CA PRO A 30 1.54 -13.22 -16.05
C PRO A 30 2.36 -11.99 -15.64
N GLU A 31 3.53 -11.77 -16.25
CA GLU A 31 4.39 -10.63 -15.92
C GLU A 31 3.78 -9.33 -16.45
N ALA A 32 3.24 -9.33 -17.68
CA ALA A 32 2.54 -8.18 -18.22
C ALA A 32 1.25 -7.85 -17.43
N PHE A 33 0.53 -8.86 -16.94
CA PHE A 33 -0.63 -8.64 -16.07
C PHE A 33 -0.23 -7.99 -14.73
N GLU A 34 0.90 -8.42 -14.16
CA GLU A 34 1.42 -7.83 -12.93
C GLU A 34 1.93 -6.39 -13.16
N GLN A 35 2.60 -6.13 -14.28
CA GLN A 35 3.00 -4.78 -14.66
C GLN A 35 1.79 -3.86 -14.84
N PHE A 36 0.71 -4.35 -15.48
CA PHE A 36 -0.54 -3.62 -15.61
C PHE A 36 -1.11 -3.22 -14.23
N ARG A 37 -1.13 -4.15 -13.26
CA ARG A 37 -1.53 -3.86 -11.88
C ARG A 37 -0.67 -2.76 -11.24
N HIS A 38 0.65 -2.82 -11.44
CA HIS A 38 1.58 -1.81 -10.94
C HIS A 38 1.35 -0.44 -11.57
N ASP A 39 1.11 -0.37 -12.87
CA ASP A 39 0.88 0.88 -13.59
C ASP A 39 -0.41 1.57 -13.13
N MET A 40 -1.48 0.79 -12.92
CA MET A 40 -2.72 1.31 -12.33
C MET A 40 -2.51 1.88 -10.92
N ALA A 41 -1.75 1.17 -10.08
CA ALA A 41 -1.43 1.64 -8.73
C ALA A 41 -0.61 2.94 -8.79
N LYS A 42 0.41 2.98 -9.66
CA LYS A 42 1.24 4.17 -9.87
C LYS A 42 0.40 5.38 -10.29
N GLU A 43 -0.50 5.24 -11.25
CA GLU A 43 -1.37 6.34 -11.68
C GLU A 43 -2.25 6.85 -10.54
N MET A 44 -2.82 5.95 -9.72
CA MET A 44 -3.60 6.34 -8.54
C MET A 44 -2.75 7.13 -7.52
N ILE A 45 -1.49 6.71 -7.31
CA ILE A 45 -0.58 7.36 -6.38
C ILE A 45 -0.17 8.74 -6.91
N GLU A 46 0.26 8.82 -8.17
CA GLU A 46 0.68 10.08 -8.80
C GLU A 46 -0.46 11.09 -8.91
N GLY A 47 -1.70 10.61 -9.03
CA GLY A 47 -2.92 11.43 -9.01
C GLY A 47 -3.38 11.88 -7.62
N ALA A 48 -2.75 11.42 -6.53
CA ALA A 48 -3.07 11.84 -5.17
C ALA A 48 -2.31 13.13 -4.77
N SER A 49 -2.78 13.80 -3.73
CA SER A 49 -2.10 14.99 -3.16
C SER A 49 -0.65 14.65 -2.79
N GLU A 50 0.29 15.57 -3.05
CA GLU A 50 1.73 15.39 -2.77
C GLU A 50 2.01 14.94 -1.34
N GLN A 51 1.27 15.44 -0.36
CA GLN A 51 1.42 15.05 1.05
C GLN A 51 1.13 13.55 1.29
N MET A 52 0.24 12.95 0.50
CA MET A 52 -0.22 11.57 0.65
C MET A 52 0.65 10.57 -0.15
N GLN A 53 1.27 11.03 -1.24
CA GLN A 53 2.06 10.16 -2.13
C GLN A 53 3.13 9.32 -1.41
N PRO A 54 3.94 9.86 -0.47
CA PRO A 54 4.94 9.04 0.23
C PRO A 54 4.31 7.87 1.00
N ARG A 55 3.16 8.10 1.62
CA ARG A 55 2.44 7.07 2.38
C ARG A 55 1.87 6.00 1.45
N LEU A 56 1.31 6.40 0.31
CA LEU A 56 0.75 5.46 -0.66
C LEU A 56 1.84 4.62 -1.34
N TRP A 57 3.00 5.21 -1.66
CA TRP A 57 4.16 4.45 -2.16
C TRP A 57 4.66 3.41 -1.15
N ALA A 58 4.68 3.77 0.14
CA ALA A 58 5.01 2.82 1.20
C ALA A 58 3.98 1.69 1.30
N GLN A 59 2.68 2.01 1.14
CA GLN A 59 1.62 1.00 1.10
C GLN A 59 1.72 0.08 -0.13
N GLN A 60 2.02 0.62 -1.30
CA GLN A 60 2.25 -0.18 -2.50
C GLN A 60 3.44 -1.13 -2.31
N SER A 61 4.56 -0.63 -1.79
CA SER A 61 5.74 -1.46 -1.49
C SER A 61 5.41 -2.59 -0.50
N HIS A 62 4.52 -2.32 0.47
CA HIS A 62 4.04 -3.34 1.39
C HIS A 62 3.18 -4.39 0.67
N ILE A 63 2.25 -3.98 -0.19
CA ILE A 63 1.41 -4.86 -1.01
C ILE A 63 2.30 -5.77 -1.88
N ASP A 64 3.31 -5.20 -2.54
CA ASP A 64 4.22 -5.96 -3.41
C ASP A 64 5.00 -7.03 -2.61
N ARG A 65 5.45 -6.69 -1.40
CA ARG A 65 6.07 -7.66 -0.49
C ARG A 65 5.09 -8.74 -0.03
N VAL A 66 3.82 -8.39 0.24
CA VAL A 66 2.79 -9.37 0.61
C VAL A 66 2.54 -10.35 -0.54
N ILE A 67 2.39 -9.85 -1.77
CA ILE A 67 2.21 -10.67 -2.97
C ILE A 67 3.41 -11.61 -3.17
N HIS A 68 4.64 -11.08 -3.08
CA HIS A 68 5.87 -11.87 -3.24
C HIS A 68 5.96 -13.05 -2.27
N ASN A 69 5.46 -12.91 -1.05
CA ASN A 69 5.47 -13.97 -0.04
C ASN A 69 4.35 -15.02 -0.21
N CYS A 70 3.41 -14.80 -1.14
CA CYS A 70 2.32 -15.73 -1.39
C CYS A 70 2.76 -16.90 -2.27
N LYS A 71 2.19 -18.08 -2.00
CA LYS A 71 2.60 -19.36 -2.65
C LYS A 71 1.79 -19.69 -3.89
N ASN A 72 0.62 -19.07 -4.05
CA ASN A 72 -0.30 -19.28 -5.16
C ASN A 72 -1.30 -18.11 -5.25
N PRO A 73 -2.01 -17.95 -6.38
CA PRO A 73 -2.95 -16.83 -6.58
C PRO A 73 -4.08 -16.76 -5.54
N ASN A 74 -4.58 -17.89 -5.05
CA ASN A 74 -5.63 -17.89 -4.03
C ASN A 74 -5.12 -17.33 -2.69
N HIS A 75 -3.88 -17.67 -2.32
CA HIS A 75 -3.23 -17.09 -1.14
C HIS A 75 -3.06 -15.58 -1.30
N THR A 76 -2.62 -15.12 -2.48
CA THR A 76 -2.52 -13.69 -2.79
C THR A 76 -3.85 -12.98 -2.62
N ASN A 77 -4.95 -13.52 -3.17
CA ASN A 77 -6.28 -12.93 -3.05
C ASN A 77 -6.74 -12.79 -1.59
N VAL A 78 -6.52 -13.83 -0.77
CA VAL A 78 -6.84 -13.78 0.67
C VAL A 78 -5.98 -12.75 1.39
N ALA A 79 -4.68 -12.71 1.11
CA ALA A 79 -3.77 -11.75 1.74
C ALA A 79 -4.13 -10.30 1.40
N LEU A 80 -4.44 -10.01 0.13
CA LEU A 80 -4.87 -8.69 -0.31
C LEU A 80 -6.21 -8.29 0.32
N MET A 81 -7.17 -9.20 0.43
CA MET A 81 -8.45 -8.92 1.08
C MET A 81 -8.26 -8.59 2.57
N ASN A 82 -7.36 -9.30 3.26
CA ASN A 82 -7.03 -9.01 4.65
C ASN A 82 -6.38 -7.63 4.80
N GLU A 83 -5.48 -7.24 3.90
CA GLU A 83 -4.91 -5.89 3.90
C GLU A 83 -5.95 -4.81 3.66
N LEU A 84 -6.87 -5.03 2.72
CA LEU A 84 -7.99 -4.11 2.47
C LEU A 84 -8.86 -3.95 3.71
N GLN A 85 -9.24 -5.05 4.37
CA GLN A 85 -10.04 -5.02 5.60
C GLN A 85 -9.35 -4.19 6.70
N LYS A 86 -8.03 -4.33 6.88
CA LYS A 86 -7.27 -3.51 7.83
C LYS A 86 -7.37 -2.02 7.51
N GLN A 87 -7.29 -1.63 6.25
CA GLN A 87 -7.42 -0.22 5.86
C GLN A 87 -8.84 0.31 6.08
N VAL A 88 -9.86 -0.50 5.79
CA VAL A 88 -11.27 -0.14 6.03
C VAL A 88 -11.54 0.06 7.52
N VAL A 89 -11.00 -0.80 8.38
CA VAL A 89 -11.12 -0.65 9.84
C VAL A 89 -10.45 0.64 10.32
N LYS A 90 -9.19 0.90 9.90
CA LYS A 90 -8.48 2.15 10.24
C LYS A 90 -9.22 3.40 9.76
N PHE A 91 -9.82 3.32 8.57
CA PHE A 91 -10.63 4.40 8.02
C PHE A 91 -11.87 4.64 8.88
N ARG A 92 -12.59 3.58 9.26
CA ARG A 92 -13.75 3.67 10.16
C ARG A 92 -13.37 4.28 11.51
N GLU A 93 -12.28 3.83 12.13
CA GLU A 93 -11.76 4.36 13.40
C GLU A 93 -11.42 5.85 13.29
N ALA A 94 -10.77 6.26 12.19
CA ALA A 94 -10.46 7.67 11.94
C ALA A 94 -11.72 8.53 11.81
N LEU A 95 -12.77 8.02 11.15
CA LEU A 95 -14.06 8.70 11.05
C LEU A 95 -14.80 8.79 12.40
N GLN A 96 -14.64 7.78 13.25
CA GLN A 96 -15.27 7.71 14.58
C GLN A 96 -14.49 8.49 15.65
N GLY A 97 -13.30 9.02 15.32
CA GLY A 97 -12.43 9.71 16.27
C GLY A 97 -11.71 8.77 17.25
N GLU A 98 -11.74 7.46 17.00
CA GLU A 98 -11.15 6.41 17.83
C GLU A 98 -9.71 6.06 17.38
N SER A 99 -9.07 6.91 16.58
CA SER A 99 -7.70 6.65 16.14
C SER A 99 -6.76 6.67 17.36
N ALA A 100 -6.14 5.52 17.65
CA ALA A 100 -5.16 5.42 18.72
C ALA A 100 -4.09 6.51 18.57
N PRO A 101 -3.74 7.25 19.64
CA PRO A 101 -2.71 8.28 19.56
C PRO A 101 -1.40 7.64 19.08
N THR A 102 -0.74 8.28 18.11
CA THR A 102 0.57 7.84 17.65
C THR A 102 1.55 7.96 18.82
N GLN A 103 1.83 6.85 19.51
CA GLN A 103 2.90 6.82 20.49
C GLN A 103 4.20 7.11 19.77
N LYS A 104 4.86 8.21 20.14
CA LYS A 104 6.22 8.49 19.68
C LYS A 104 7.10 7.38 20.26
N ALA A 105 7.78 6.65 19.38
CA ALA A 105 8.75 5.67 19.82
C ALA A 105 9.93 6.39 20.49
N ASP A 106 10.42 5.83 21.59
CA ASP A 106 11.63 6.33 22.23
C ASP A 106 12.84 6.07 21.33
N VAL A 107 13.58 7.13 21.03
CA VAL A 107 14.81 7.04 20.24
C VAL A 107 15.91 6.49 21.14
N VAL A 108 16.37 5.27 20.86
CA VAL A 108 17.52 4.67 21.54
C VAL A 108 18.76 4.85 20.68
N GLU A 109 19.82 5.39 21.24
CA GLU A 109 21.12 5.46 20.58
C GLU A 109 21.68 4.05 20.33
N LEU A 110 22.00 3.75 19.08
CA LEU A 110 22.76 2.55 18.72
C LEU A 110 24.19 2.73 19.23
N ARG A 111 24.47 2.25 20.45
CA ARG A 111 25.85 2.15 20.95
C ARG A 111 26.58 1.11 20.10
N ALA A 112 27.50 1.58 19.26
CA ALA A 112 28.46 0.71 18.58
C ALA A 112 29.16 -0.16 19.63
N PHE A 113 29.25 -1.46 19.39
CA PHE A 113 30.02 -2.39 20.21
C PHE A 113 31.50 -2.01 20.18
N LYS A 114 31.89 -1.04 21.02
CA LYS A 114 33.28 -0.69 21.27
C LYS A 114 33.71 -1.46 22.51
N GLY A 115 34.30 -2.64 22.32
CA GLY A 115 34.81 -3.45 23.43
C GLY A 115 34.93 -4.95 23.18
N ARG A 116 35.49 -5.37 22.05
CA ARG A 116 36.10 -6.70 21.91
C ARG A 116 37.43 -6.55 21.17
N ASP A 117 38.41 -5.95 21.85
CA ASP A 117 39.83 -6.00 21.47
C ASP A 117 40.59 -6.89 22.47
N ASP A 118 39.99 -8.02 22.82
CA ASP A 118 40.52 -8.95 23.82
C ASP A 118 40.59 -10.36 23.21
N PHE A 119 41.35 -10.50 22.13
CA PHE A 119 41.88 -11.78 21.67
C PHE A 119 43.33 -11.59 21.23
N TYR A 120 44.23 -11.64 22.22
CA TYR A 120 45.60 -12.14 22.06
C TYR A 120 45.74 -13.36 22.94
#